data_AF-A0A9Q9T4M4-F1
#
_entry.id   AF-A0A9Q9T4M4-F1
#
_cell.length_a   1.000
_cell.length_b   1.000
_cell.length_c   1.000
_cell.angle_alpha   90.00
_cell.angle_beta   90.00
_cell.angle_gamma   90.00
#
_symmetry.space_group_name_H-M   'P 1'
#
loop_
_entity.id
_entity.type
_entity.pdbx_description
1 polymer ?
#
loop_
_entity_poly.entity_id
_entity_poly.type
_entity_poly.pdbx_seq_one_letter_code
_entity_poly.pdbx_strand_id
1 'polypeptide(L)'
;MFDGEAQPGWFDWLGIALAVIGFGIGWWQLHKTTDAAEVATTALAKARKKLVFDQLAAVQGQVSSVIADLDFAIDSNDREVAHRALLRFSYAASEIRALLAAVDEEFGDYFDLTERFASSSGTALDVKANIVGRPSPDIARLAKAVTKEIRSVSVSLDNEIAKGRYELGDSANV
;
A
#
# COMPACT_ATOMS: atom_id res chain seq x y z
N MET A 1 -45.43 -62.74 -9.09
CA MET A 1 -45.19 -61.50 -8.31
C MET A 1 -43.70 -61.28 -8.39
N PHE A 2 -43.29 -60.23 -9.10
CA PHE A 2 -41.94 -59.83 -9.53
C PHE A 2 -41.23 -60.74 -10.54
N ASP A 3 -40.80 -60.12 -11.66
CA ASP A 3 -39.47 -60.21 -12.28
C ASP A 3 -39.56 -60.04 -13.80
N GLY A 4 -39.56 -58.77 -14.22
CA GLY A 4 -39.14 -58.35 -15.55
C GLY A 4 -37.88 -57.53 -15.38
N GLU A 5 -36.72 -58.17 -15.33
CA GLU A 5 -35.43 -57.48 -15.48
C GLU A 5 -35.42 -56.84 -16.87
N ALA A 6 -35.84 -55.59 -16.94
CA ALA A 6 -35.70 -54.78 -18.15
C ALA A 6 -34.20 -54.59 -18.37
N GLN A 7 -33.62 -55.43 -19.24
CA GLN A 7 -32.22 -55.27 -19.61
C GLN A 7 -32.05 -53.89 -20.24
N PRO A 8 -31.01 -53.13 -19.84
CA PRO A 8 -30.79 -51.79 -20.32
C PRO A 8 -30.71 -51.80 -21.85
N GLY A 9 -31.55 -50.99 -22.47
CA GLY A 9 -31.57 -50.83 -23.92
C GLY A 9 -30.29 -50.14 -24.39
N TRP A 10 -29.94 -50.30 -25.66
CA TRP A 10 -28.78 -49.60 -26.23
C TRP A 10 -28.88 -48.06 -26.12
N PHE A 11 -30.10 -47.53 -26.05
CA PHE A 11 -30.36 -46.11 -25.79
C PHE A 11 -29.96 -45.68 -24.36
N ASP A 12 -30.08 -46.55 -23.36
CA ASP A 12 -29.64 -46.26 -21.99
C ASP A 12 -28.12 -46.10 -21.93
N TRP A 13 -27.38 -46.95 -22.65
CA TRP A 13 -25.93 -46.84 -22.80
C TRP A 13 -25.50 -45.56 -23.51
N LEU A 14 -26.24 -45.14 -24.54
CA LEU A 14 -26.00 -43.87 -25.23
C LEU A 14 -26.22 -42.68 -24.28
N GLY A 15 -27.28 -42.73 -23.47
CA GLY A 15 -27.57 -41.72 -22.45
C GLY A 15 -26.46 -41.61 -21.40
N ILE A 16 -25.95 -42.74 -20.92
CA ILE A 16 -24.81 -42.78 -19.99
C ILE A 16 -23.55 -42.20 -20.64
N ALA A 17 -23.24 -42.59 -21.88
CA ALA A 17 -22.07 -42.08 -22.59
C ALA A 17 -22.13 -40.56 -22.80
N LEU A 18 -23.28 -40.02 -23.19
CA LEU A 18 -23.50 -38.58 -23.33
C LEU A 18 -23.40 -37.84 -21.99
N ALA A 19 -23.92 -38.42 -20.91
CA ALA A 19 -23.82 -37.84 -19.57
C ALA A 19 -22.36 -37.77 -19.09
N VAL A 20 -21.57 -38.82 -19.31
CA VAL A 20 -20.13 -38.84 -18.95
C VAL A 20 -19.35 -37.79 -19.74
N ILE A 21 -19.61 -37.66 -21.05
CA ILE A 21 -18.95 -36.65 -21.89
C ILE A 21 -19.34 -35.23 -21.45
N GLY A 22 -20.63 -34.98 -21.21
CA GLY A 22 -21.12 -33.68 -20.74
C GLY A 22 -20.52 -33.30 -19.38
N PHE A 23 -20.44 -34.25 -18.46
CA PHE A 23 -19.79 -34.06 -17.16
C PHE A 23 -18.30 -33.78 -17.30
N GLY A 24 -17.58 -34.53 -18.15
CA GLY A 24 -16.15 -34.32 -18.41
C GLY A 24 -15.83 -32.93 -18.97
N ILE A 25 -16.65 -32.44 -19.91
CA ILE A 25 -16.50 -31.09 -20.46
C ILE A 25 -16.78 -30.03 -19.39
N GLY A 26 -17.83 -30.19 -18.59
CA GLY A 26 -18.16 -29.27 -17.49
C GLY A 26 -17.05 -29.21 -16.43
N TRP A 27 -16.50 -30.36 -16.05
CA TRP A 27 -15.38 -30.46 -15.12
C TRP A 27 -14.13 -29.75 -15.64
N TRP A 28 -13.80 -29.93 -16.92
CA TRP A 28 -12.67 -29.26 -17.56
C TRP A 28 -12.86 -27.73 -17.63
N GLN A 29 -14.08 -27.25 -17.92
CA GLN A 29 -14.37 -25.82 -17.93
C GLN A 29 -14.28 -25.20 -16.52
N LEU A 30 -14.74 -25.91 -15.49
CA LEU A 30 -14.62 -25.46 -14.11
C LEU A 30 -13.15 -25.29 -13.70
N HIS A 31 -12.31 -26.31 -13.96
CA HIS A 31 -10.87 -26.21 -13.68
C HIS A 31 -10.19 -25.07 -14.44
N LYS A 32 -10.51 -24.92 -15.73
CA LYS A 32 -9.95 -23.81 -16.52
C LYS A 32 -10.38 -22.43 -15.98
N THR A 33 -11.60 -22.35 -15.43
CA THR A 33 -12.12 -21.12 -14.82
C THR A 33 -11.47 -20.84 -13.46
N THR A 34 -11.21 -21.87 -12.66
CA THR A 34 -10.50 -21.70 -11.38
C THR A 34 -9.08 -21.22 -11.61
N ASP A 35 -8.36 -21.81 -12.56
CA ASP A 35 -6.98 -21.41 -12.87
C ASP A 35 -6.92 -19.96 -13.40
N ALA A 36 -7.86 -19.60 -14.27
CA ALA A 36 -7.98 -18.23 -14.76
C ALA A 36 -8.34 -17.23 -13.65
N ALA A 37 -9.20 -17.62 -12.70
CA ALA A 37 -9.55 -16.81 -11.56
C ALA A 37 -8.34 -16.61 -10.62
N GLU A 38 -7.55 -17.66 -10.37
CA GLU A 38 -6.34 -17.57 -9.56
C GLU A 38 -5.33 -16.59 -10.19
N VAL A 39 -5.02 -16.75 -11.48
CA VAL A 39 -4.13 -15.82 -12.20
C VAL A 39 -4.65 -14.38 -12.15
N ALA A 40 -5.96 -14.18 -12.34
CA ALA A 40 -6.58 -12.85 -12.24
C ALA A 40 -6.46 -12.26 -10.83
N THR A 41 -6.64 -13.06 -9.78
CA THR A 41 -6.49 -12.60 -8.40
C THR A 41 -5.05 -12.20 -8.09
N THR A 42 -4.07 -13.00 -8.50
CA THR A 42 -2.64 -12.67 -8.33
C THR A 42 -2.26 -11.41 -9.11
N ALA A 43 -2.72 -11.28 -10.36
CA ALA A 43 -2.48 -10.09 -11.17
C ALA A 43 -3.11 -8.83 -10.54
N LEU A 44 -4.32 -8.96 -9.98
CA LEU A 44 -5.01 -7.86 -9.30
C LEU A 44 -4.27 -7.45 -8.01
N ALA A 45 -3.83 -8.42 -7.19
CA ALA A 45 -3.04 -8.16 -5.99
C ALA A 45 -1.74 -7.42 -6.33
N LYS A 46 -1.04 -7.86 -7.38
CA LYS A 46 0.17 -7.18 -7.89
C LYS A 46 -0.12 -5.76 -8.39
N ALA A 47 -1.21 -5.57 -9.12
CA ALA A 47 -1.62 -4.25 -9.60
C ALA A 47 -1.97 -3.31 -8.44
N ARG A 48 -2.65 -3.82 -7.40
CA ARG A 48 -2.95 -3.07 -6.17
C ARG A 48 -1.68 -2.66 -5.44
N LYS A 49 -0.77 -3.62 -5.17
CA LYS A 49 0.53 -3.34 -4.54
C LYS A 49 1.29 -2.26 -5.31
N LYS A 50 1.36 -2.37 -6.64
CA LYS A 50 1.99 -1.35 -7.50
C LYS A 50 1.35 0.02 -7.36
N LEU A 51 0.03 0.09 -7.40
CA LEU A 51 -0.71 1.35 -7.27
C LEU A 51 -0.42 2.02 -5.92
N VAL A 52 -0.34 1.25 -4.83
CA VAL A 52 0.01 1.79 -3.51
C VAL A 52 1.44 2.34 -3.49
N PHE A 53 2.42 1.64 -4.05
CA PHE A 53 3.80 2.17 -4.15
C PHE A 53 3.89 3.44 -5.01
N ASP A 54 3.10 3.54 -6.07
CA ASP A 54 3.02 4.75 -6.88
C ASP A 54 2.39 5.92 -6.11
N GLN A 55 1.38 5.65 -5.27
CA GLN A 55 0.81 6.65 -4.35
C GLN A 55 1.83 7.07 -3.27
N LEU A 56 2.54 6.12 -2.65
CA LEU A 56 3.60 6.41 -1.68
C LEU A 56 4.69 7.31 -2.29
N ALA A 57 5.10 7.05 -3.54
CA ALA A 57 6.06 7.89 -4.26
C ALA A 57 5.53 9.31 -4.50
N ALA A 58 4.24 9.47 -4.78
CA ALA A 58 3.62 10.78 -4.93
C ALA A 58 3.60 11.56 -3.60
N VAL A 59 3.21 10.91 -2.50
CA VAL A 59 3.19 11.54 -1.17
C VAL A 59 4.60 11.89 -0.68
N GLN A 60 5.59 11.06 -0.99
CA GLN A 60 7.00 11.34 -0.70
C GLN A 60 7.51 12.63 -1.38
N GLY A 61 7.04 12.92 -2.60
CA GLY A 61 7.28 14.22 -3.25
C GLY A 61 6.73 15.40 -2.42
N GLN A 62 5.57 15.22 -1.78
CA GLN A 62 5.01 16.22 -0.88
C GLN A 62 5.87 16.40 0.38
N VAL A 63 6.36 15.32 0.98
CA VAL A 63 7.27 15.37 2.14
C VAL A 63 8.55 16.13 1.79
N SER A 64 9.11 15.89 0.60
CA SER A 64 10.30 16.61 0.12
C SER A 64 10.06 18.12 0.01
N SER A 65 8.89 18.53 -0.50
CA SER A 65 8.51 19.96 -0.53
C SER A 65 8.39 20.56 0.87
N VAL A 66 7.86 19.79 1.83
CA VAL A 66 7.73 20.23 3.22
C VAL A 66 9.10 20.43 3.87
N ILE A 67 10.08 19.55 3.59
CA ILE A 67 11.45 19.72 4.06
C ILE A 67 12.05 21.03 3.52
N ALA A 68 11.85 21.32 2.23
CA ALA A 68 12.34 22.57 1.64
C ALA A 68 11.69 23.82 2.27
N ASP A 69 10.37 23.77 2.55
CA ASP A 69 9.67 24.85 3.24
C ASP A 69 10.18 25.04 4.69
N LEU A 70 10.51 23.94 5.39
CA LEU A 70 11.09 24.00 6.73
C LEU A 70 12.51 24.56 6.71
N ASP A 71 13.34 24.17 5.75
CA ASP A 71 14.69 24.71 5.58
C ASP A 71 14.62 26.23 5.32
N PHE A 72 13.72 26.68 4.44
CA PHE A 72 13.46 28.10 4.22
C PHE A 72 13.01 28.82 5.49
N ALA A 73 12.07 28.23 6.24
CA ALA A 73 11.55 28.82 7.47
C ALA A 73 12.61 28.91 8.58
N ILE A 74 13.54 27.96 8.63
CA ILE A 74 14.70 27.97 9.55
C ILE A 74 15.64 29.12 9.21
N ASP A 75 15.96 29.31 7.93
CA ASP A 75 16.91 30.33 7.48
C ASP A 75 16.33 31.76 7.59
N SER A 76 15.04 31.91 7.30
CA SER A 76 14.33 33.20 7.34
C SER A 76 13.71 33.51 8.71
N ASN A 77 13.74 32.56 9.64
CA ASN A 77 12.99 32.59 10.91
C ASN A 77 11.49 32.88 10.71
N ASP A 78 10.91 32.39 9.61
CA ASP A 78 9.50 32.60 9.26
C ASP A 78 8.59 31.60 10.00
N ARG A 79 7.89 32.13 11.00
CA ARG A 79 6.93 31.39 11.83
C ARG A 79 5.77 30.79 11.03
N GLU A 80 5.24 31.52 10.06
CA GLU A 80 4.02 31.13 9.35
C GLU A 80 4.32 30.00 8.34
N VAL A 81 5.49 30.06 7.70
CA VAL A 81 5.95 28.97 6.84
C VAL A 81 6.23 27.71 7.67
N ALA A 82 6.95 27.81 8.79
CA ALA A 82 7.20 26.66 9.67
C ALA A 82 5.90 26.01 10.16
N HIS A 83 4.94 26.82 10.61
CA HIS A 83 3.64 26.35 11.08
C HIS A 83 2.87 25.55 10.01
N ARG A 84 2.78 26.09 8.79
CA ARG A 84 2.08 25.43 7.67
C ARG A 84 2.82 24.18 7.20
N ALA A 85 4.14 24.22 7.13
CA ALA A 85 4.97 23.09 6.73
C ALA A 85 4.83 21.91 7.71
N LEU A 86 4.92 22.14 9.02
CA LEU A 86 4.73 21.09 10.03
C LEU A 86 3.32 20.48 10.00
N LEU A 87 2.29 21.30 9.76
CA LEU A 87 0.92 20.80 9.60
C LEU A 87 0.78 19.94 8.34
N ARG A 88 1.31 20.38 7.20
CA ARG A 88 1.34 19.60 5.96
C ARG A 88 2.07 18.28 6.14
N PHE A 89 3.19 18.28 6.86
CA PHE A 89 3.89 17.03 7.20
C PHE A 89 2.99 16.07 7.98
N SER A 90 2.26 16.54 9.00
CA SER A 90 1.39 15.66 9.80
C SER A 90 0.28 14.97 8.98
N TYR A 91 -0.25 15.68 7.97
CA TYR A 91 -1.22 15.09 7.03
C TYR A 91 -0.55 14.07 6.10
N ALA A 92 0.58 14.43 5.49
CA ALA A 92 1.33 13.51 4.63
C ALA A 92 1.78 12.25 5.39
N ALA A 93 2.24 12.39 6.63
CA ALA A 93 2.62 11.27 7.50
C ALA A 93 1.41 10.37 7.82
N SER A 94 0.23 10.95 8.05
CA SER A 94 -1.00 10.18 8.28
C SER A 94 -1.44 9.42 7.02
N GLU A 95 -1.31 10.03 5.84
CA GLU A 95 -1.59 9.39 4.55
C GLU A 95 -0.61 8.24 4.27
N ILE A 96 0.70 8.47 4.47
CA ILE A 96 1.73 7.42 4.35
C ILE A 96 1.42 6.24 5.26
N ARG A 97 1.04 6.49 6.53
CA ARG A 97 0.68 5.41 7.46
C ARG A 97 -0.52 4.61 6.99
N ALA A 98 -1.55 5.27 6.46
CA ALA A 98 -2.73 4.57 5.91
C ALA A 98 -2.36 3.71 4.69
N LEU A 99 -1.49 4.23 3.81
CA LEU A 99 -1.00 3.50 2.65
C LEU A 99 -0.12 2.30 3.06
N LEU A 100 0.78 2.49 4.03
CA LEU A 100 1.63 1.42 4.54
C LEU A 100 0.80 0.32 5.23
N ALA A 101 -0.19 0.69 6.05
CA ALA A 101 -1.08 -0.29 6.69
C ALA A 101 -1.85 -1.14 5.66
N ALA A 102 -2.28 -0.52 4.54
CA ALA A 102 -2.95 -1.24 3.46
C ALA A 102 -2.03 -2.26 2.74
N VAL A 103 -0.71 -2.06 2.77
CA VAL A 103 0.27 -3.01 2.22
C VAL A 103 0.71 -4.02 3.28
N ASP A 104 0.80 -3.62 4.54
CA ASP A 104 1.25 -4.42 5.68
C ASP A 104 0.36 -5.66 5.90
N GLU A 105 -0.96 -5.47 5.86
CA GLU A 105 -1.94 -6.56 5.97
C GLU A 105 -1.79 -7.62 4.88
N GLU A 106 -1.22 -7.27 3.72
CA GLU A 106 -1.21 -8.13 2.53
C GLU A 106 0.20 -8.63 2.14
N PHE A 107 1.29 -7.90 2.47
CA PHE A 107 2.62 -8.13 1.85
C PHE A 107 3.86 -8.02 2.76
N GLY A 108 3.75 -7.77 4.07
CA GLY A 108 4.88 -7.84 5.00
C GLY A 108 5.03 -6.65 5.93
N ASP A 109 5.91 -6.79 6.93
CA ASP A 109 5.99 -6.00 8.17
C ASP A 109 6.54 -4.57 7.97
N TYR A 110 5.66 -3.61 7.65
CA TYR A 110 5.94 -2.17 7.62
C TYR A 110 5.61 -1.48 8.95
N PHE A 111 5.38 -2.25 10.01
CA PHE A 111 5.01 -1.74 11.33
C PHE A 111 6.01 -0.71 11.85
N ASP A 112 7.30 -1.02 11.80
CA ASP A 112 8.37 -0.13 12.27
C ASP A 112 8.38 1.23 11.54
N LEU A 113 8.16 1.22 10.23
CA LEU A 113 8.12 2.46 9.46
C LEU A 113 6.87 3.27 9.79
N THR A 114 5.73 2.60 9.95
CA THR A 114 4.44 3.20 10.32
C THR A 114 4.53 3.87 11.70
N GLU A 115 5.14 3.22 12.69
CA GLU A 115 5.40 3.77 14.02
C GLU A 115 6.35 4.97 13.98
N ARG A 116 7.42 4.90 13.16
CA ARG A 116 8.34 6.05 12.98
C ARG A 116 7.64 7.27 12.38
N PHE A 117 6.74 7.09 11.41
CA PHE A 117 5.91 8.19 10.91
C PHE A 117 4.91 8.70 11.95
N ALA A 118 4.34 7.83 12.79
CA ALA A 118 3.44 8.22 13.87
C ALA A 118 4.17 9.11 14.90
N SER A 119 5.33 8.65 15.36
CA SER A 119 6.22 9.38 16.28
C SER A 119 6.63 10.73 15.69
N SER A 120 7.14 10.74 14.45
CA SER A 120 7.59 11.97 13.80
C SER A 120 6.46 12.98 13.58
N SER A 121 5.26 12.51 13.23
CA SER A 121 4.06 13.36 13.14
C SER A 121 3.69 13.95 14.50
N GLY A 122 3.78 13.18 15.58
CA GLY A 122 3.57 13.66 16.95
C GLY A 122 4.55 14.78 17.30
N THR A 123 5.85 14.54 17.09
CA THR A 123 6.90 15.53 17.31
C THR A 123 6.67 16.81 16.49
N ALA A 124 6.25 16.69 15.22
CA ALA A 124 5.93 17.84 14.38
C ALA A 124 4.76 18.67 14.92
N LEU A 125 3.71 18.03 15.42
CA LEU A 125 2.57 18.72 16.03
C LEU A 125 2.95 19.40 17.35
N ASP A 126 3.81 18.79 18.17
CA ASP A 126 4.32 19.38 19.40
C ASP A 126 5.21 20.60 19.14
N VAL A 127 6.10 20.52 18.15
CA VAL A 127 6.92 21.66 17.72
C VAL A 127 6.03 22.77 17.17
N LYS A 128 5.04 22.43 16.35
CA LYS A 128 4.04 23.39 15.84
C LYS A 128 3.33 24.10 17.00
N ALA A 129 2.85 23.37 18.01
CA ALA A 129 2.18 23.95 19.17
C ALA A 129 3.11 24.92 19.94
N ASN A 130 4.39 24.56 20.09
CA ASN A 130 5.39 25.44 20.71
C ASN A 130 5.67 26.72 19.91
N ILE A 131 5.69 26.63 18.58
CA ILE A 131 5.84 27.80 17.69
C ILE A 131 4.63 28.72 17.83
N VAL A 132 3.42 28.17 17.88
CA VAL A 132 2.18 28.96 17.98
C VAL A 132 2.02 29.60 19.37
N GLY A 133 2.35 28.88 20.44
CA GLY A 133 2.12 29.33 21.81
C GLY A 133 3.09 30.41 22.32
N ARG A 134 4.19 30.69 21.60
CA ARG A 134 5.21 31.65 22.02
C ARG A 134 5.06 32.97 21.25
N PRO A 135 5.23 34.15 21.90
CA PRO A 135 5.18 35.44 21.20
C PRO A 135 6.30 35.62 20.17
N SER A 136 7.51 35.15 20.49
CA SER A 136 8.70 35.21 19.62
C SER A 136 9.48 33.89 19.70
N PRO A 137 9.03 32.83 19.00
CA PRO A 137 9.74 31.56 18.96
C PRO A 137 11.02 31.65 18.15
N ASP A 138 12.06 30.96 18.61
CA ASP A 138 13.28 30.70 17.83
C ASP A 138 13.00 29.51 16.90
N ILE A 139 12.63 29.80 15.65
CA ILE A 139 12.23 28.78 14.66
C ILE A 139 13.42 27.91 14.30
N ALA A 140 14.60 28.51 14.12
CA ALA A 140 15.82 27.78 13.78
C ALA A 140 16.15 26.71 14.81
N ARG A 141 16.01 27.02 16.11
CA ARG A 141 16.24 26.03 17.17
C ARG A 141 15.13 24.98 17.25
N LEU A 142 13.86 25.38 17.15
CA LEU A 142 12.72 24.48 17.34
C LEU A 142 12.51 23.53 16.15
N ALA A 143 12.62 24.03 14.92
CA ALA A 143 12.33 23.25 13.71
C ALA A 143 13.50 22.34 13.29
N LYS A 144 14.76 22.70 13.58
CA LYS A 144 15.93 21.94 13.11
C LYS A 144 15.96 20.48 13.56
N ALA A 145 15.55 20.20 14.80
CA ALA A 145 15.51 18.83 15.32
C ALA A 145 14.46 17.99 14.58
N VAL A 146 13.24 18.51 14.42
CA VAL A 146 12.16 17.80 13.73
C VAL A 146 12.43 17.67 12.23
N THR A 147 13.01 18.68 11.56
CA THR A 147 13.40 18.57 10.14
C THR A 147 14.40 17.44 9.91
N LYS A 148 15.35 17.23 10.84
CA LYS A 148 16.29 16.10 10.78
C LYS A 148 15.58 14.75 10.90
N GLU A 149 14.61 14.65 11.80
CA GLU A 149 13.80 13.44 11.98
C GLU A 149 12.95 13.15 10.74
N ILE A 150 12.24 14.16 10.22
CA ILE A 150 11.44 14.09 8.99
C ILE A 150 12.30 13.58 7.83
N ARG A 151 13.52 14.12 7.67
CA ARG A 151 14.45 13.68 6.62
C ARG A 151 14.87 12.23 6.80
N SER A 152 15.10 11.78 8.04
CA SER A 152 15.46 10.39 8.33
C SER A 152 14.35 9.40 7.98
N VAL A 153 13.10 9.71 8.33
CA VAL A 153 11.95 8.86 7.98
C VAL A 153 11.64 8.90 6.49
N SER A 154 11.79 10.06 5.84
CA SER A 154 11.65 10.25 4.40
C SER A 154 12.65 9.39 3.61
N VAL A 155 13.92 9.34 4.01
CA VAL A 155 14.93 8.46 3.37
C VAL A 155 14.59 6.98 3.58
N SER A 156 14.04 6.62 4.74
CA SER A 156 13.61 5.24 4.99
C SER A 156 12.45 4.85 4.08
N LEU A 157 11.50 5.74 3.87
CA LEU A 157 10.41 5.54 2.93
C LEU A 157 10.89 5.41 1.48
N ASP A 158 11.85 6.24 1.04
CA ASP A 158 12.45 6.12 -0.30
C ASP A 158 13.06 4.74 -0.54
N ASN A 159 13.78 4.21 0.45
CA ASN A 159 14.38 2.87 0.37
C ASN A 159 13.32 1.78 0.23
N GLU A 160 12.22 1.85 1.00
CA GLU A 160 11.13 0.89 0.91
C GLU A 160 10.36 1.01 -0.42
N ILE A 161 10.14 2.22 -0.93
CA ILE A 161 9.53 2.43 -2.26
C ILE A 161 10.43 1.83 -3.35
N ALA A 162 11.74 2.07 -3.29
CA ALA A 162 12.69 1.54 -4.26
C ALA A 162 12.72 0.01 -4.23
N LYS A 163 12.77 -0.59 -3.03
CA LYS A 163 12.72 -2.03 -2.83
C LYS A 163 11.42 -2.64 -3.35
N GLY A 164 10.27 -2.08 -2.97
CA GLY A 164 8.95 -2.56 -3.42
C GLY A 164 8.78 -2.46 -4.93
N ARG A 165 9.28 -1.39 -5.56
CA ARG A 165 9.28 -1.25 -7.03
C ARG A 165 10.20 -2.26 -7.72
N TYR A 166 11.36 -2.55 -7.15
CA TYR A 166 12.27 -3.57 -7.67
C TYR A 166 11.61 -4.96 -7.66
N GLU A 167 11.01 -5.36 -6.53
CA GLU A 167 10.28 -6.64 -6.40
C GLU A 167 9.12 -6.76 -7.41
N LEU A 168 8.40 -5.67 -7.66
CA LEU A 168 7.29 -5.63 -8.62
C LEU A 168 7.76 -5.67 -10.09
N GLY A 169 8.94 -5.09 -10.36
CA GLY A 169 9.55 -5.04 -11.69
C GLY A 169 10.19 -6.38 -12.08
N ASP A 170 10.89 -7.04 -11.16
CA ASP A 170 11.56 -8.32 -11.41
C ASP A 170 10.53 -9.44 -11.69
N SER A 171 9.41 -9.42 -10.97
CA SER A 171 8.29 -10.35 -11.18
C SER A 171 7.49 -10.11 -12.48
N ALA A 172 7.85 -9.13 -13.32
CA ALA A 172 7.22 -8.92 -14.64
C ALA A 172 7.98 -9.61 -15.79
N ASN A 173 9.18 -10.14 -15.52
CA ASN A 173 10.03 -10.83 -16.50
C ASN A 173 10.04 -12.36 -16.34
N VAL A 174 9.14 -12.91 -15.52
CA VAL A 174 8.91 -14.35 -15.30
C VAL A 174 7.51 -14.70 -15.76
#